data_AF-U2HHS7-F1
#
_entry.id   AF-U2HHS7-F1
#
_cell.length_a   1.000
_cell.length_b   1.000
_cell.length_c   1.000
_cell.angle_alpha   90.00
_cell.angle_beta   90.00
_cell.angle_gamma   90.00
#
_symmetry.space_group_name_H-M   'P 1'
#
loop_
_entity.id
_entity.type
_entity.pdbx_description
1 polymer ?
#
loop_
_entity_poly.entity_id
_entity_poly.type
_entity_poly.pdbx_seq_one_letter_code
_entity_poly.pdbx_strand_id
1 'polypeptide(L)' 'MQFIETEQLYGQGCGGVDLTLLASTLMTPGAQIWTLDNRLTTLARRLRICYPSDAH' A
#
# COMPACT_ATOMS: atom_id res chain seq x y z
N MET A 1 -12.23 -3.71 10.19
CA MET A 1 -11.27 -4.75 10.62
C MET A 1 -11.07 -5.84 9.56
N GLN A 2 -12.08 -6.18 8.74
CA GLN A 2 -11.94 -7.19 7.67
C GLN A 2 -10.83 -6.96 6.63
N PHE A 3 -10.46 -5.71 6.30
CA PHE A 3 -9.44 -5.47 5.26
C PHE A 3 -8.01 -5.80 5.71
N ILE A 4 -7.72 -5.66 7.01
CA ILE A 4 -6.38 -5.91 7.57
C ILE A 4 -6.16 -7.42 7.80
N GLU A 5 -7.22 -8.15 8.18
CA GLU A 5 -7.19 -9.62 8.34
C GLU A 5 -7.14 -10.36 7.00
N THR A 6 -7.86 -9.89 5.97
CA THR A 6 -7.96 -10.60 4.68
C THR A 6 -6.63 -10.63 3.90
N GLU A 7 -5.80 -9.60 4.03
CA GLU A 7 -4.52 -9.50 3.30
C GLU A 7 -3.30 -10.00 4.10
N GLN A 8 -3.49 -10.52 5.32
CA GLN A 8 -2.42 -10.95 6.24
C GLN A 8 -1.29 -9.91 6.36
N LEU A 9 -1.65 -8.65 6.55
CA LEU A 9 -0.67 -7.55 6.57
C LEU A 9 0.09 -7.46 7.91
N TYR A 10 -0.24 -8.30 8.88
CA TYR A 10 0.49 -8.43 10.14
C TYR A 10 1.80 -9.21 9.93
N GLY A 11 2.91 -8.71 10.48
CA GLY A 11 4.22 -9.38 10.42
C GLY A 11 5.06 -9.11 9.17
N GLN A 12 4.56 -8.32 8.20
CA GLN A 12 5.32 -7.93 6.99
C GLN A 12 6.23 -6.71 7.21
N GLY A 13 6.25 -6.15 8.42
CA GLY A 13 7.09 -5.01 8.77
C GLY A 13 6.53 -3.64 8.37
N CYS A 14 5.24 -3.55 8.03
CA CYS A 14 4.51 -2.29 7.84
C CYS A 14 3.68 -1.98 9.09
N GLY A 15 3.73 -0.73 9.55
CA GLY A 15 3.03 -0.28 10.75
C GLY A 15 1.55 0.06 10.49
N GLY A 16 0.78 0.34 11.54
CA GLY A 16 -0.63 0.75 11.41
C GLY A 16 -0.84 2.01 10.56
N VAL A 17 0.17 2.89 10.49
CA VAL A 17 0.17 4.08 9.63
C VAL A 17 0.21 3.70 8.15
N ASP A 18 1.08 2.75 7.76
CA ASP A 18 1.18 2.27 6.39
C ASP A 18 -0.13 1.64 5.91
N LEU A 19 -0.79 0.87 6.78
CA LEU A 19 -2.08 0.26 6.50
C LEU A 19 -3.16 1.32 6.27
N THR A 20 -3.16 2.36 7.09
CA THR A 20 -4.11 3.47 6.96
C THR A 20 -3.86 4.25 5.66
N LEU A 21 -2.60 4.45 5.27
CA LEU A 21 -2.22 5.08 4.02
C LEU A 21 -2.66 4.25 2.80
N LEU A 22 -2.38 2.94 2.80
CA LEU A 22 -2.82 2.01 1.75
C LEU A 22 -4.34 2.00 1.62
N ALA A 23 -5.07 1.93 2.74
CA ALA A 23 -6.53 1.96 2.75
C ALA A 23 -7.08 3.29 2.20
N SER A 24 -6.53 4.42 2.65
CA SER A 24 -6.95 5.75 2.18
C SER A 24 -6.74 5.91 0.66
N THR A 25 -5.65 5.36 0.15
CA THR A 25 -5.33 5.37 -1.29
C THR A 25 -6.31 4.48 -2.07
N LEU A 26 -6.62 3.28 -1.58
CA LEU A 26 -7.63 2.41 -2.20
C LEU A 26 -9.02 3.03 -2.23
N MET A 27 -9.38 3.81 -1.20
CA MET A 27 -10.66 4.49 -1.11
C MET A 27 -10.75 5.73 -2.02
N THR A 28 -9.62 6.21 -2.55
CA THR A 28 -9.56 7.42 -3.38
C THR A 28 -9.33 7.04 -4.84
N PRO A 29 -10.36 7.13 -5.72
CA PRO A 29 -10.21 6.73 -7.11
C PRO A 29 -9.09 7.47 -7.83
N GLY A 30 -8.19 6.74 -8.49
CA GLY A 30 -7.05 7.30 -9.22
C GLY A 30 -5.87 7.71 -8.34
N ALA A 31 -5.97 7.60 -7.01
CA ALA A 31 -4.82 7.82 -6.14
C ALA A 31 -3.79 6.70 -6.28
N GLN A 32 -2.52 7.06 -6.21
CA GLN A 32 -1.38 6.15 -6.24
C GLN A 32 -0.40 6.52 -5.14
N ILE A 33 0.31 5.53 -4.61
CA ILE A 33 1.37 5.69 -3.62
C ILE A 33 2.72 5.57 -4.31
N TRP A 34 3.54 6.61 -4.18
CA TRP A 34 4.97 6.54 -4.39
C TRP A 34 5.66 6.36 -3.04
N THR A 35 6.62 5.44 -2.97
CA THR A 35 7.43 5.23 -1.77
C THR A 35 8.77 4.63 -2.16
N LEU A 36 9.82 5.00 -1.42
CA LEU A 36 11.15 4.40 -1.53
C LEU A 36 11.30 3.18 -0.61
N ASP A 37 10.32 2.94 0.25
CA ASP A 37 10.30 1.75 1.10
C ASP A 37 9.93 0.52 0.26
N ASN A 38 10.86 -0.43 0.16
CA ASN A 38 10.69 -1.63 -0.65
C ASN A 38 9.51 -2.52 -0.17
N ARG A 39 9.22 -2.54 1.13
CA ARG A 39 8.13 -3.36 1.69
C ARG A 39 6.79 -2.73 1.35
N LEU A 40 6.65 -1.43 1.57
CA LEU A 40 5.45 -0.68 1.22
C LEU A 40 5.22 -0.65 -0.30
N THR A 41 6.29 -0.53 -1.09
CA THR A 41 6.24 -0.65 -2.55
C THR A 41 5.68 -2.01 -2.97
N THR A 42 6.12 -3.09 -2.34
CA THR A 42 5.64 -4.44 -2.63
C THR A 42 4.14 -4.56 -2.36
N LEU A 43 3.68 -4.05 -1.22
CA LEU A 43 2.25 -4.04 -0.88
C LEU A 43 1.43 -3.14 -1.82
N ALA A 44 1.91 -1.94 -2.12
CA ALA A 44 1.25 -1.02 -3.06
C ALA A 44 1.16 -1.63 -4.46
N ARG A 45 2.17 -2.38 -4.92
CA ARG A 45 2.16 -3.10 -6.20
C ARG A 45 1.13 -4.24 -6.19
N ARG A 46 1.10 -5.03 -5.11
CA ARG A 46 0.10 -6.09 -4.93
C ARG A 46 -1.34 -5.54 -4.98
N LEU A 47 -1.55 -4.39 -4.37
CA LEU A 47 -2.84 -3.68 -4.35
C LEU A 47 -3.11 -2.84 -5.61
N ARG A 48 -2.19 -2.84 -6.61
CA ARG A 48 -2.28 -2.08 -7.86
C ARG A 48 -2.46 -0.55 -7.69
N ILE A 49 -1.97 -0.02 -6.58
CA ILE A 49 -1.97 1.41 -6.26
C ILE A 49 -0.56 2.00 -6.24
N CYS A 50 0.48 1.22 -6.60
CA CYS A 50 1.84 1.74 -6.71
C CYS A 50 1.94 2.71 -7.88
N TYR A 51 2.55 3.87 -7.63
CA TYR A 51 2.95 4.79 -8.69
C TYR A 51 4.05 4.14 -9.55
N PRO A 52 3.92 4.12 -10.89
CA PRO A 52 4.95 3.58 -11.78
C PRO A 52 6.16 4.52 -11.78
N SER A 53 7.28 4.06 -11.23
CA SER A 53 8.55 4.80 -11.20
C SER A 53 9.26 4.87 -12.57
N ASP A 54 8.60 4.44 -13.66
CA ASP A 54 9.09 4.57 -15.04
C ASP A 54 9.01 6.01 -15.58
N ALA A 55 8.47 6.94 -14.77
CA ALA A 55 8.33 8.36 -15.11
C ALA A 55 9.58 9.20 -14.72
N HIS A 56 10.79 8.66 -14.88
CA HIS A 56 12.04 9.44 -14.84
C HIS A 56 12.93 9.10 -16.02
#